data_AF-A0AA42BUV1-F1
#
_entry.id   AF-A0AA42BUV1-F1
#
_cell.length_a   1.000
_cell.length_b   1.000
_cell.length_c   1.000
_cell.angle_alpha   90.00
_cell.angle_beta   90.00
_cell.angle_gamma   90.00
#
_symmetry.space_group_name_H-M   'P 1'
#
loop_
_entity.id
_entity.type
_entity.pdbx_description
1 polymer ?
#
loop_
_entity_poly.entity_id
_entity_poly.type
_entity_poly.pdbx_seq_one_letter_code
_entity_poly.pdbx_strand_id
1 'polypeptide(L)'
;MDQLQVSPYGTFIQGYTKQNFSQLADSIFETNEPKLILLFLHLLRSCRLDTEMKEVLEYMLKAEWEFLEANLSAQEFIFFFWYSYLFDLDQVLLSASAEAAAWLAKATKELSLYHAMKRPVYDKQLLQAEVEQFRASSPFSQADTEAIIQKVQKDAVDRKNRPKIQEFKNALYVMDESILKSYCNAYGLTRQTRGIALCEPGESERITGYVEAENFLAPSGKLAFIMEQTVRELEGMHKPQVIKAYKPKELAQDKSAKSERKGKSREDDILSFNWPSTEASETTGPAQKGPALNENSDLKKLGYQITGLTRGKRWNILQQAVPRLGLKRVAHLIAYNVRLRKGQKNSISKYQYAITEWEHDLERLKKTYYKRDFTWPQT
;
A
#
# COMPACT_ATOMS: atom_id res chain seq x y z
N MET A 1 3.80 -25.59 15.94
CA MET A 1 5.15 -25.02 15.99
C MET A 1 5.52 -24.41 17.35
N ASP A 2 4.62 -24.34 18.34
CA ASP A 2 4.94 -23.91 19.72
C ASP A 2 6.01 -24.79 20.42
N GLN A 3 6.30 -25.96 19.86
CA GLN A 3 7.36 -26.86 20.31
C GLN A 3 8.78 -26.30 20.10
N LEU A 4 8.98 -25.30 19.24
CA LEU A 4 10.31 -24.70 19.05
C LEU A 4 10.85 -24.04 20.33
N GLN A 5 9.97 -23.55 21.22
CA GLN A 5 10.41 -22.95 22.48
C GLN A 5 10.87 -23.98 23.52
N VAL A 6 10.39 -25.22 23.41
CA VAL A 6 10.76 -26.32 24.32
C VAL A 6 11.92 -27.14 23.73
N SER A 7 12.18 -26.98 22.44
CA SER A 7 13.25 -27.69 21.74
C SER A 7 14.63 -27.18 22.17
N PRO A 8 15.61 -28.06 22.44
CA PRO A 8 16.99 -27.65 22.69
C PRO A 8 17.62 -26.91 21.50
N TYR A 9 17.02 -27.02 20.31
CA TYR A 9 17.44 -26.32 19.10
C TYR A 9 16.77 -24.95 18.93
N GLY A 10 15.80 -24.57 19.77
CA GLY A 10 15.04 -23.33 19.63
C GLY A 10 15.93 -22.08 19.65
N THR A 11 16.86 -22.01 20.59
CA THR A 11 17.82 -20.91 20.71
C THR A 11 18.79 -20.85 19.54
N PHE A 12 19.25 -22.01 19.06
CA PHE A 12 20.10 -22.10 17.88
C PHE A 12 19.37 -21.61 16.62
N ILE A 13 18.14 -22.09 16.38
CA ILE A 13 17.33 -21.71 15.21
C ILE A 13 17.05 -20.21 15.27
N GLN A 14 16.60 -19.68 16.41
CA GLN A 14 16.35 -18.25 16.59
C GLN A 14 17.61 -17.42 16.30
N GLY A 15 18.76 -17.82 16.86
CA GLY A 15 20.05 -17.15 16.63
C GLY A 15 20.47 -17.17 15.16
N TYR A 16 20.34 -18.32 14.50
CA TYR A 16 20.66 -18.49 13.09
C TYR A 16 19.73 -17.66 12.19
N THR A 17 18.41 -17.72 12.42
CA THR A 17 17.42 -16.95 11.66
C THR A 17 17.68 -15.46 11.79
N LYS A 18 18.01 -14.97 13.00
CA LYS A 18 18.31 -13.56 13.22
C LYS A 18 19.61 -13.12 12.53
N GLN A 19 20.67 -13.92 12.63
CA GLN A 19 21.97 -13.60 12.01
C GLN A 19 21.91 -13.61 10.48
N ASN A 20 21.04 -14.44 9.90
CA ASN A 20 20.93 -14.61 8.45
C ASN A 20 19.62 -14.02 7.89
N PHE A 21 18.95 -13.14 8.64
CA PHE A 21 17.61 -12.65 8.32
C PHE A 21 17.52 -12.05 6.91
N SER A 22 18.41 -11.11 6.57
CA SER A 22 18.39 -10.45 5.25
C SER A 22 18.58 -11.45 4.10
N GLN A 23 19.55 -12.36 4.22
CA GLN A 23 19.80 -13.38 3.20
C GLN A 23 18.61 -14.34 3.04
N LEU A 24 17.99 -14.76 4.14
CA LEU A 24 16.81 -15.61 4.12
C LEU A 24 15.62 -14.88 3.48
N ALA A 25 15.37 -13.63 3.88
CA ALA A 25 14.29 -12.83 3.32
C ALA A 25 14.46 -12.64 1.80
N ASP A 26 15.65 -12.22 1.36
CA ASP A 26 15.95 -12.04 -0.08
C ASP A 26 15.73 -13.33 -0.85
N SER A 27 16.30 -14.45 -0.37
CA SER A 27 16.16 -15.76 -1.02
C SER A 27 14.71 -16.22 -1.11
N ILE A 28 13.89 -15.91 -0.10
CA ILE A 28 12.48 -16.31 -0.05
C ILE A 28 11.64 -15.42 -0.96
N PHE A 29 11.88 -14.11 -0.98
CA PHE A 29 11.18 -13.20 -1.90
C PHE A 29 11.51 -13.47 -3.37
N GLU A 30 12.75 -13.88 -3.69
CA GLU A 30 13.11 -14.28 -5.05
C GLU A 30 12.24 -15.43 -5.60
N THR A 31 11.72 -16.30 -4.73
CA THR A 31 10.84 -17.41 -5.15
C THR A 31 9.47 -16.95 -5.62
N ASN A 32 8.99 -15.80 -5.12
CA ASN A 32 7.60 -15.33 -5.30
C ASN A 32 6.54 -16.39 -4.97
N GLU A 33 6.82 -17.34 -4.07
CA GLU A 33 5.90 -18.40 -3.69
C GLU A 33 5.21 -18.06 -2.36
N PRO A 34 3.89 -17.77 -2.34
CA PRO A 34 3.17 -17.33 -1.13
C PRO A 34 3.35 -18.29 0.05
N LYS A 35 3.38 -19.60 -0.20
CA LYS A 35 3.56 -20.63 0.83
C LYS A 35 4.91 -20.53 1.53
N LEU A 36 6.00 -20.27 0.78
CA LEU A 36 7.33 -20.12 1.37
C LEU A 36 7.43 -18.85 2.21
N ILE A 37 6.82 -17.76 1.74
CA ILE A 37 6.74 -16.51 2.51
C ILE A 37 5.94 -16.73 3.80
N LEU A 38 4.79 -17.41 3.75
CA LEU A 38 4.02 -17.74 4.95
C LEU A 38 4.80 -18.61 5.92
N LEU A 39 5.49 -19.65 5.43
CA LEU A 39 6.37 -20.48 6.27
C LEU A 39 7.47 -19.65 6.93
N PHE A 40 8.02 -18.67 6.22
CA PHE A 40 9.01 -17.75 6.78
C PHE A 40 8.42 -16.86 7.87
N LEU A 41 7.24 -16.28 7.63
CA LEU A 41 6.52 -15.48 8.62
C LEU A 41 6.19 -16.32 9.88
N HIS A 42 5.77 -17.57 9.71
CA HIS A 42 5.59 -18.51 10.83
C HIS A 42 6.89 -18.79 11.59
N LEU A 43 8.02 -18.93 10.89
CA LEU A 43 9.33 -19.12 11.51
C LEU A 43 9.72 -17.90 12.35
N LEU A 44 9.62 -16.69 11.78
CA LEU A 44 9.92 -15.44 12.48
C LEU A 44 9.05 -15.30 13.73
N ARG A 45 7.75 -15.58 13.60
CA ARG A 45 6.80 -15.56 14.70
C ARG A 45 7.14 -16.57 15.80
N SER A 46 7.46 -17.81 15.42
CA SER A 46 7.88 -18.86 16.36
C SER A 46 9.18 -18.50 17.10
N CYS A 47 10.07 -17.77 16.43
CA CYS A 47 11.33 -17.25 16.98
C CYS A 47 11.17 -15.91 17.73
N ARG A 48 9.95 -15.37 17.87
CA ARG A 48 9.66 -14.06 18.48
C ARG A 48 10.46 -12.91 17.85
N LEU A 49 10.68 -12.99 16.54
CA LEU A 49 11.33 -11.96 15.73
C LEU A 49 10.28 -11.01 15.16
N ASP A 50 9.51 -10.38 16.04
CA ASP A 50 8.33 -9.58 15.67
C ASP A 50 8.72 -8.31 14.87
N THR A 51 9.89 -7.71 15.16
CA THR A 51 10.43 -6.57 14.40
C THR A 51 10.77 -6.97 12.98
N GLU A 52 11.51 -8.06 12.82
CA GLU A 52 11.89 -8.60 11.52
C GLU A 52 10.67 -9.05 10.71
N MET A 53 9.68 -9.68 11.37
CA MET A 53 8.41 -10.06 10.74
C MET A 53 7.66 -8.83 10.20
N LYS A 54 7.62 -7.73 10.96
CA LYS A 54 7.04 -6.47 10.49
C LYS A 54 7.78 -5.91 9.27
N GLU A 55 9.11 -5.91 9.27
CA GLU A 55 9.92 -5.46 8.13
C GLU A 55 9.63 -6.27 6.86
N VAL A 56 9.53 -7.60 6.97
CA VAL A 56 9.15 -8.49 5.86
C VAL A 56 7.76 -8.13 5.34
N LEU A 57 6.77 -7.96 6.21
CA LEU A 57 5.41 -7.57 5.81
C LEU A 57 5.39 -6.21 5.12
N GLU A 58 6.08 -5.20 5.66
CA GLU A 58 6.14 -3.87 5.04
C GLU A 58 6.79 -3.90 3.65
N TYR A 59 7.92 -4.61 3.52
CA TYR A 59 8.58 -4.76 2.23
C TYR A 59 7.67 -5.48 1.24
N MET A 60 7.11 -6.62 1.64
CA MET A 60 6.20 -7.43 0.84
C MET A 60 5.02 -6.59 0.32
N LEU A 61 4.34 -5.84 1.20
CA LEU A 61 3.18 -5.04 0.84
C LEU A 61 3.53 -3.88 -0.12
N LYS A 62 4.73 -3.30 0.00
CA LYS A 62 5.17 -2.16 -0.81
C LYS A 62 5.77 -2.57 -2.16
N ALA A 63 6.52 -3.67 -2.20
CA ALA A 63 7.35 -4.04 -3.34
C ALA A 63 6.85 -5.29 -4.08
N GLU A 64 6.32 -6.28 -3.36
CA GLU A 64 6.08 -7.61 -3.93
C GLU A 64 4.59 -7.97 -4.07
N TRP A 65 3.69 -7.20 -3.45
CA TRP A 65 2.28 -7.57 -3.34
C TRP A 65 1.60 -7.81 -4.69
N GLU A 66 1.87 -6.97 -5.71
CA GLU A 66 1.29 -7.13 -7.06
C GLU A 66 1.65 -8.51 -7.67
N PHE A 67 2.82 -9.06 -7.35
CA PHE A 67 3.24 -10.38 -7.84
C PHE A 67 2.63 -11.52 -7.03
N LEU A 68 2.49 -11.32 -5.72
CA LEU A 68 1.92 -12.33 -4.81
C LEU A 68 0.41 -12.47 -5.01
N GLU A 69 -0.31 -11.36 -5.19
CA GLU A 69 -1.77 -11.33 -5.31
C GLU A 69 -2.26 -12.22 -6.45
N ALA A 70 -1.55 -12.26 -7.58
CA ALA A 70 -1.89 -13.07 -8.73
C ALA A 70 -1.85 -14.60 -8.47
N ASN A 71 -1.14 -15.04 -7.43
CA ASN A 71 -0.94 -16.45 -7.09
C ASN A 71 -1.52 -16.82 -5.72
N LEU A 72 -2.22 -15.89 -5.08
CA LEU A 72 -2.73 -16.03 -3.73
C LEU A 72 -4.05 -16.81 -3.71
N SER A 73 -4.10 -17.89 -2.92
CA SER A 73 -5.36 -18.52 -2.56
C SER A 73 -6.09 -17.70 -1.48
N ALA A 74 -7.41 -17.90 -1.37
CA ALA A 74 -8.21 -17.24 -0.33
C ALA A 74 -7.71 -17.57 1.09
N GLN A 75 -7.23 -18.80 1.31
CA GLN A 75 -6.68 -19.21 2.59
C GLN A 75 -5.37 -18.49 2.90
N GLU A 76 -4.44 -18.42 1.95
CA GLU A 76 -3.17 -17.71 2.12
C GLU A 76 -3.40 -16.20 2.35
N PHE A 77 -4.39 -15.60 1.67
CA PHE A 77 -4.77 -14.21 1.94
C PHE A 77 -5.21 -14.00 3.38
N ILE A 78 -6.02 -14.90 3.95
CA ILE A 78 -6.45 -14.83 5.36
C ILE A 78 -5.23 -14.80 6.30
N PHE A 79 -4.18 -15.58 6.01
CA PHE A 79 -2.94 -15.52 6.79
C PHE A 79 -2.22 -14.17 6.68
N PHE A 80 -1.99 -13.68 5.45
CA PHE A 80 -1.34 -12.39 5.26
C PHE A 80 -2.14 -11.25 5.87
N PHE A 81 -3.46 -11.31 5.77
CA PHE A 81 -4.37 -10.33 6.35
C PHE A 81 -4.22 -10.28 7.88
N TRP A 82 -4.34 -11.41 8.57
CA TRP A 82 -4.25 -11.43 10.02
C TRP A 82 -2.85 -11.10 10.55
N TYR A 83 -1.80 -11.51 9.84
CA TYR A 83 -0.44 -11.08 10.17
C TYR A 83 -0.24 -9.59 9.93
N SER A 84 -0.72 -9.04 8.83
CA SER A 84 -0.70 -7.59 8.62
C SER A 84 -1.48 -6.86 9.71
N TYR A 85 -2.64 -7.38 10.09
CA TYR A 85 -3.44 -6.84 11.19
C TYR A 85 -2.66 -6.83 12.51
N LEU A 86 -1.95 -7.91 12.89
CA LEU A 86 -1.14 -7.95 14.11
C LEU A 86 -0.13 -6.80 14.21
N PHE A 87 0.36 -6.29 13.08
CA PHE A 87 1.36 -5.22 12.99
C PHE A 87 0.80 -3.87 12.51
N ASP A 88 -0.52 -3.68 12.54
CA ASP A 88 -1.20 -2.45 12.10
C ASP A 88 -0.96 -2.10 10.61
N LEU A 89 -0.77 -3.14 9.78
CA LEU A 89 -0.55 -3.06 8.33
C LEU A 89 -1.77 -3.54 7.52
N ASP A 90 -2.89 -3.88 8.17
CA ASP A 90 -4.10 -4.36 7.49
C ASP A 90 -4.60 -3.35 6.45
N GLN A 91 -4.65 -2.06 6.79
CA GLN A 91 -5.07 -1.02 5.85
C GLN A 91 -4.12 -0.87 4.66
N VAL A 92 -2.81 -1.04 4.88
CA VAL A 92 -1.81 -1.01 3.80
C VAL A 92 -2.07 -2.16 2.83
N LEU A 93 -2.29 -3.37 3.34
CA LEU A 93 -2.64 -4.54 2.55
C LEU A 93 -3.96 -4.34 1.78
N LEU A 94 -4.99 -3.81 2.43
CA LEU A 94 -6.28 -3.53 1.77
C LEU A 94 -6.15 -2.47 0.66
N SER A 95 -5.24 -1.51 0.82
CA SER A 95 -4.98 -0.49 -0.20
C SER A 95 -4.10 -0.99 -1.37
N ALA A 96 -3.20 -1.94 -1.09
CA ALA A 96 -2.28 -2.50 -2.09
C ALA A 96 -2.96 -3.55 -2.98
N SER A 97 -4.01 -4.20 -2.47
CA SER A 97 -4.68 -5.33 -3.10
C SER A 97 -5.89 -4.88 -3.92
N ALA A 98 -5.88 -5.15 -5.23
CA ALA A 98 -7.04 -4.92 -6.08
C ALA A 98 -8.21 -5.88 -5.74
N GLU A 99 -7.88 -7.08 -5.24
CA GLU A 99 -8.85 -8.14 -4.92
C GLU A 99 -9.23 -8.21 -3.43
N ALA A 100 -8.55 -7.50 -2.53
CA ALA A 100 -8.80 -7.59 -1.09
C ALA A 100 -10.25 -7.29 -0.72
N ALA A 101 -10.88 -6.30 -1.36
CA ALA A 101 -12.29 -6.00 -1.14
C ALA A 101 -13.19 -7.22 -1.49
N ALA A 102 -12.89 -7.91 -2.59
CA ALA A 102 -13.62 -9.10 -2.99
C ALA A 102 -13.37 -10.28 -2.03
N TRP A 103 -12.15 -10.44 -1.52
CA TRP A 103 -11.84 -11.47 -0.53
C TRP A 103 -12.46 -11.18 0.84
N LEU A 104 -12.42 -9.92 1.32
CA LEU A 104 -13.11 -9.51 2.54
C LEU A 104 -14.63 -9.67 2.46
N ALA A 105 -15.21 -9.47 1.28
CA ALA A 105 -16.64 -9.63 1.05
C ALA A 105 -17.09 -11.10 1.03
N LYS A 106 -16.18 -12.05 0.73
CA LYS A 106 -16.45 -13.47 0.91
C LYS A 106 -16.57 -13.71 2.41
N ALA A 107 -17.80 -13.92 2.89
CA ALA A 107 -18.12 -14.10 4.30
C ALA A 107 -17.56 -15.43 4.85
N THR A 108 -16.24 -15.52 4.96
CA THR A 108 -15.55 -16.65 5.57
C THR A 108 -15.61 -16.50 7.08
N LYS A 109 -15.61 -17.64 7.79
CA LYS A 109 -15.72 -17.69 9.26
C LYS A 109 -14.50 -17.06 9.93
N GLU A 110 -13.38 -16.99 9.23
CA GLU A 110 -12.12 -16.45 9.70
C GLU A 110 -12.09 -14.92 9.63
N LEU A 111 -12.90 -14.30 8.75
CA LEU A 111 -12.97 -12.83 8.60
C LEU A 111 -14.17 -12.21 9.31
N SER A 112 -15.14 -13.02 9.76
CA SER A 112 -16.30 -12.53 10.53
C SER A 112 -15.89 -11.84 11.83
N LEU A 113 -14.83 -12.29 12.49
CA LEU A 113 -14.25 -11.64 13.66
C LEU A 113 -13.77 -10.21 13.35
N TYR A 114 -13.06 -10.02 12.23
CA TYR A 114 -12.62 -8.69 11.80
C TYR A 114 -13.82 -7.78 11.49
N HIS A 115 -14.83 -8.31 10.80
CA HIS A 115 -16.06 -7.57 10.49
C HIS A 115 -16.81 -7.16 11.76
N ALA A 116 -16.94 -8.06 12.74
CA ALA A 116 -17.58 -7.77 14.03
C ALA A 116 -16.86 -6.65 14.79
N MET A 117 -15.53 -6.67 14.80
CA MET A 117 -14.70 -5.61 15.38
C MET A 117 -14.88 -4.27 14.64
N LYS A 118 -15.00 -4.30 13.30
CA LYS A 118 -15.13 -3.09 12.48
C LYS A 118 -16.56 -2.50 12.46
N ARG A 119 -17.57 -3.16 13.03
CA ARG A 119 -18.93 -2.60 13.13
C ARG A 119 -18.98 -1.23 13.83
N PRO A 120 -19.84 -0.29 13.37
CA PRO A 120 -19.97 1.04 13.99
C PRO A 120 -20.39 0.98 15.45
N VAL A 121 -21.26 0.03 15.80
CA VAL A 121 -21.77 -0.18 17.15
C VAL A 121 -21.04 -1.37 17.76
N TYR A 122 -20.35 -1.13 18.88
CA TYR A 122 -19.70 -2.18 19.65
C TYR A 122 -20.75 -3.08 20.31
N ASP A 123 -20.78 -4.34 19.89
CA ASP A 123 -21.58 -5.40 20.49
C ASP A 123 -20.66 -6.45 21.13
N LYS A 124 -20.62 -6.45 22.46
CA LYS A 124 -19.77 -7.36 23.24
C LYS A 124 -20.15 -8.82 23.06
N GLN A 125 -21.45 -9.12 22.96
CA GLN A 125 -21.94 -10.50 22.88
C GLN A 125 -21.63 -11.09 21.52
N LEU A 126 -21.89 -10.33 20.45
CA LEU A 126 -21.50 -10.71 19.10
C LEU A 126 -19.99 -10.91 19.00
N LEU A 127 -19.18 -9.97 19.50
CA LEU A 127 -17.73 -10.09 19.44
C LEU A 127 -17.25 -11.36 20.17
N GLN A 128 -17.82 -11.70 21.33
CA GLN A 128 -17.46 -12.92 22.04
C GLN A 128 -17.85 -14.17 21.26
N ALA A 129 -19.03 -14.21 20.63
CA ALA A 129 -19.45 -15.33 19.80
C ALA A 129 -18.50 -15.53 18.60
N GLU A 130 -18.08 -14.45 17.95
CA GLU A 130 -17.13 -14.48 16.84
C GLU A 130 -15.72 -14.87 17.28
N VAL A 131 -15.31 -14.50 18.50
CA VAL A 131 -14.05 -14.98 19.10
C VAL A 131 -14.07 -16.50 19.30
N GLU A 132 -15.15 -17.06 19.85
CA GLU A 132 -15.25 -18.50 20.03
C GLU A 132 -15.31 -19.25 18.70
N GLN A 133 -16.03 -18.70 17.73
CA GLN A 133 -16.07 -19.24 16.36
C GLN A 133 -14.68 -19.20 15.71
N PHE A 134 -13.99 -18.07 15.79
CA PHE A 134 -12.63 -17.92 15.26
C PHE A 134 -11.69 -18.92 15.91
N ARG A 135 -11.72 -19.07 17.24
CA ARG A 135 -10.91 -20.06 17.96
C ARG A 135 -11.18 -21.50 17.48
N ALA A 136 -12.42 -21.84 17.17
CA ALA A 136 -12.81 -23.18 16.72
C ALA A 136 -12.44 -23.47 15.25
N SER A 137 -12.43 -22.46 14.37
CA SER A 137 -12.15 -22.62 12.94
C SER A 137 -10.79 -22.08 12.49
N SER A 138 -9.98 -21.56 13.43
CA SER A 138 -8.72 -20.90 13.13
C SER A 138 -7.75 -21.83 12.39
N PRO A 139 -7.23 -21.43 11.21
CA PRO A 139 -6.15 -22.15 10.56
C PRO A 139 -4.78 -21.87 11.20
N PHE A 140 -4.71 -20.99 12.21
CA PHE A 140 -3.48 -20.54 12.84
C PHE A 140 -3.02 -21.48 13.98
N SER A 141 -1.79 -21.28 14.44
CA SER A 141 -1.34 -21.90 15.70
C SER A 141 -2.18 -21.40 16.88
N GLN A 142 -2.19 -22.13 18.00
CA GLN A 142 -2.89 -21.67 19.20
C GLN A 142 -2.33 -20.32 19.69
N ALA A 143 -1.00 -20.17 19.70
CA ALA A 143 -0.34 -18.92 20.08
C ALA A 143 -0.73 -17.74 19.18
N ASP A 144 -0.78 -17.94 17.86
CA ASP A 144 -1.16 -16.87 16.91
C ASP A 144 -2.65 -16.54 17.01
N THR A 145 -3.50 -17.56 17.17
CA THR A 145 -4.94 -17.39 17.38
C THR A 145 -5.21 -16.51 18.59
N GLU A 146 -4.57 -16.81 19.73
CA GLU A 146 -4.74 -16.01 20.94
C GLU A 146 -4.13 -14.60 20.81
N ALA A 147 -3.01 -14.43 20.10
CA ALA A 147 -2.45 -13.10 19.82
C ALA A 147 -3.40 -12.24 19.00
N ILE A 148 -4.03 -12.81 17.96
CA ILE A 148 -5.04 -12.15 17.14
C ILE A 148 -6.25 -11.76 18.00
N ILE A 149 -6.80 -12.71 18.77
CA ILE A 149 -7.96 -12.44 19.65
C ILE A 149 -7.65 -11.34 20.65
N GLN A 150 -6.47 -11.38 21.31
CA GLN A 150 -6.06 -10.36 22.26
C GLN A 150 -5.99 -8.97 21.62
N LYS A 151 -5.40 -8.86 20.42
CA LYS A 151 -5.35 -7.58 19.70
C LYS A 151 -6.75 -7.10 19.29
N VAL A 152 -7.59 -7.99 18.76
CA VAL A 152 -8.97 -7.66 18.39
C VAL A 152 -9.77 -7.15 19.59
N GLN A 153 -9.68 -7.83 20.73
CA GLN A 153 -10.37 -7.42 21.96
C GLN A 153 -9.85 -6.08 22.46
N LYS A 154 -8.53 -5.87 22.46
CA LYS A 154 -7.91 -4.59 22.81
C LYS A 154 -8.41 -3.47 21.90
N ASP A 155 -8.32 -3.63 20.58
CA ASP A 155 -8.75 -2.63 19.61
C ASP A 155 -10.25 -2.32 19.73
N ALA A 156 -11.07 -3.33 20.03
CA ALA A 156 -12.50 -3.15 20.25
C ALA A 156 -12.81 -2.37 21.55
N VAL A 157 -12.06 -2.61 22.64
CA VAL A 157 -12.16 -1.85 23.89
C VAL A 157 -11.67 -0.42 23.69
N ASP A 158 -10.52 -0.24 23.03
CA ASP A 158 -9.96 1.07 22.72
C ASP A 158 -10.95 1.87 21.88
N ARG A 159 -11.57 1.25 20.87
CA ARG A 159 -12.63 1.87 20.07
C ARG A 159 -13.87 2.24 20.89
N LYS A 160 -14.33 1.37 21.80
CA LYS A 160 -15.45 1.68 22.70
C LYS A 160 -15.14 2.90 23.59
N ASN A 161 -13.90 3.01 24.03
CA ASN A 161 -13.43 4.09 24.89
C ASN A 161 -13.02 5.34 24.12
N ARG A 162 -12.94 5.30 22.78
CA ARG A 162 -12.68 6.50 22.00
C ARG A 162 -13.76 7.53 22.32
N PRO A 163 -13.37 8.78 22.62
CA PRO A 163 -14.35 9.84 22.83
C PRO A 163 -15.26 9.87 21.61
N LYS A 164 -16.57 10.02 21.84
CA LYS A 164 -17.54 10.15 20.75
C LYS A 164 -17.02 11.22 19.80
N ILE A 165 -16.69 10.78 18.60
CA ILE A 165 -16.15 11.64 17.57
C ILE A 165 -17.14 12.77 17.38
N GLN A 166 -16.68 14.00 17.56
CA GLN A 166 -17.56 15.13 17.33
C GLN A 166 -17.80 15.25 15.83
N GLU A 167 -18.98 14.82 15.40
CA GLU A 167 -19.41 14.83 14.00
C GLU A 167 -19.39 16.26 13.43
N PHE A 168 -18.82 16.42 12.24
CA PHE A 168 -18.92 17.66 11.49
C PHE A 168 -20.05 17.53 10.45
N LYS A 169 -21.15 18.24 10.68
CA LYS A 169 -22.38 18.15 9.86
C LYS A 169 -22.49 19.21 8.76
N ASN A 170 -21.61 20.21 8.77
CA ASN A 170 -21.66 21.33 7.83
C ASN A 170 -20.85 21.03 6.56
N ALA A 171 -20.86 21.96 5.60
CA ALA A 171 -20.08 21.86 4.38
C ALA A 171 -18.57 21.79 4.69
N LEU A 172 -17.93 20.76 4.17
CA LEU A 172 -16.48 20.56 4.24
C LEU A 172 -15.85 21.05 2.95
N TYR A 173 -14.79 21.85 3.04
CA TYR A 173 -14.12 22.40 1.85
C TYR A 173 -12.75 21.76 1.64
N VAL A 174 -12.46 21.35 0.41
CA VAL A 174 -11.16 20.76 0.05
C VAL A 174 -10.15 21.85 -0.20
N MET A 175 -9.01 21.82 0.47
CA MET A 175 -7.92 22.76 0.21
C MET A 175 -6.61 22.04 -0.12
N ASP A 176 -5.80 22.71 -0.92
CA ASP A 176 -4.44 22.31 -1.18
C ASP A 176 -3.52 22.81 -0.07
N GLU A 177 -2.43 22.07 0.19
CA GLU A 177 -1.37 22.52 1.11
C GLU A 177 -0.81 23.88 0.71
N SER A 178 -0.88 24.18 -0.59
CA SER A 178 -0.49 25.44 -1.19
C SER A 178 -1.05 26.69 -0.53
N ILE A 179 -2.32 26.61 -0.12
CA ILE A 179 -3.14 27.71 0.38
C ILE A 179 -3.44 27.60 1.87
N LEU A 180 -3.04 26.49 2.52
CA LEU A 180 -3.33 26.19 3.92
C LEU A 180 -2.97 27.37 4.85
N LYS A 181 -1.73 27.87 4.77
CA LYS A 181 -1.26 28.97 5.62
C LYS A 181 -2.08 30.25 5.43
N SER A 182 -2.45 30.57 4.19
CA SER A 182 -3.28 31.74 3.90
C SER A 182 -4.68 31.59 4.48
N TYR A 183 -5.28 30.41 4.37
CA TYR A 183 -6.62 30.14 4.88
C TYR A 183 -6.64 30.08 6.41
N CYS A 184 -5.64 29.45 7.05
CA CYS A 184 -5.49 29.47 8.50
C CYS A 184 -5.44 30.89 9.05
N ASN A 185 -4.67 31.79 8.41
CA ASN A 185 -4.58 33.19 8.81
C ASN A 185 -5.88 33.97 8.54
N ALA A 186 -6.49 33.78 7.36
CA ALA A 186 -7.67 34.54 6.95
C ALA A 186 -8.93 34.17 7.75
N TYR A 187 -9.10 32.89 8.08
CA TYR A 187 -10.30 32.36 8.75
C TYR A 187 -10.07 31.98 10.21
N GLY A 188 -8.86 32.18 10.74
CA GLY A 188 -8.49 31.77 12.10
C GLY A 188 -8.62 30.26 12.32
N LEU A 189 -8.28 29.45 11.30
CA LEU A 189 -8.52 28.01 11.35
C LEU A 189 -7.64 27.33 12.40
N THR A 190 -8.23 26.39 13.12
CA THR A 190 -7.51 25.52 14.07
C THR A 190 -7.58 24.08 13.61
N ARG A 191 -6.44 23.38 13.67
CA ARG A 191 -6.36 21.95 13.36
C ARG A 191 -7.07 21.15 14.45
N GLN A 192 -8.03 20.31 14.06
CA GLN A 192 -8.78 19.44 14.96
C GLN A 192 -9.01 18.07 14.29
N THR A 193 -9.23 17.04 15.09
CA THR A 193 -9.70 15.73 14.59
C THR A 193 -11.21 15.65 14.77
N ARG A 194 -11.94 15.44 13.68
CA ARG A 194 -13.41 15.37 13.68
C ARG A 194 -13.90 14.22 12.82
N GLY A 195 -15.16 13.88 13.02
CA GLY A 195 -15.86 12.86 12.23
C GLY A 195 -16.37 13.47 10.94
N ILE A 196 -15.86 13.01 9.81
CA ILE A 196 -16.27 13.42 8.48
C ILE A 196 -17.27 12.42 7.95
N ALA A 197 -18.42 12.91 7.48
CA ALA A 197 -19.48 12.07 6.95
C ALA A 197 -19.02 11.33 5.68
N LEU A 198 -19.29 10.03 5.64
CA LEU A 198 -19.21 9.19 4.46
C LEU A 198 -20.62 9.04 3.86
N CYS A 199 -20.76 9.29 2.57
CA CYS A 199 -22.03 9.28 1.85
C CYS A 199 -22.07 8.18 0.78
N GLU A 200 -23.26 7.72 0.42
CA GLU A 200 -23.46 6.88 -0.76
C GLU A 200 -23.19 7.67 -2.06
N PRO A 201 -22.50 7.10 -3.07
CA PRO A 201 -22.32 7.74 -4.36
C PRO A 201 -23.66 8.14 -5.00
N GLY A 202 -23.78 9.40 -5.42
CA GLY A 202 -25.01 9.93 -6.02
C GLY A 202 -26.08 10.38 -5.02
N GLU A 203 -26.02 9.93 -3.76
CA GLU A 203 -26.95 10.33 -2.68
C GLU A 203 -26.22 11.18 -1.63
N SER A 204 -25.89 12.42 -1.99
CA SER A 204 -25.09 13.31 -1.13
C SER A 204 -25.72 13.68 0.23
N GLU A 205 -26.97 13.28 0.47
CA GLU A 205 -27.67 13.51 1.75
C GLU A 205 -27.70 12.26 2.64
N ARG A 206 -27.43 11.07 2.08
CA ARG A 206 -27.49 9.82 2.82
C ARG A 206 -26.14 9.50 3.45
N ILE A 207 -26.00 9.88 4.72
CA ILE A 207 -24.82 9.56 5.54
C ILE A 207 -24.87 8.07 5.90
N THR A 208 -23.84 7.33 5.50
CA THR A 208 -23.67 5.89 5.82
C THR A 208 -22.73 5.64 7.00
N GLY A 209 -21.91 6.63 7.35
CA GLY A 209 -21.00 6.55 8.48
C GLY A 209 -20.17 7.81 8.65
N TYR A 210 -19.21 7.74 9.56
CA TYR A 210 -18.24 8.80 9.80
C TYR A 210 -16.83 8.21 9.84
N VAL A 211 -15.86 8.97 9.34
CA VAL A 211 -14.43 8.66 9.48
C VAL A 211 -13.73 9.77 10.25
N GLU A 212 -12.86 9.40 11.20
CA GLU A 212 -11.99 10.36 11.89
C GLU A 212 -10.94 10.87 10.92
N ALA A 213 -10.86 12.18 10.76
CA ALA A 213 -9.77 12.79 10.02
C ALA A 213 -9.44 14.16 10.58
N GLU A 214 -8.20 14.57 10.34
CA GLU A 214 -7.76 15.92 10.67
C GLU A 214 -8.37 16.91 9.67
N ASN A 215 -8.96 17.97 10.22
CA ASN A 215 -9.51 19.07 9.47
C ASN A 215 -9.23 20.39 10.19
N PHE A 216 -9.50 21.48 9.49
CA PHE A 216 -9.20 22.84 9.93
C PHE A 216 -10.51 23.59 10.11
N LEU A 217 -10.90 23.80 11.36
CA LEU A 217 -12.17 24.43 11.71
C LEU A 217 -11.97 25.93 11.97
N ALA A 218 -12.86 26.74 11.39
CA ALA A 218 -12.99 28.14 11.76
C ALA A 218 -13.53 28.26 13.20
N PRO A 219 -13.25 29.37 13.92
CA PRO A 219 -13.70 29.57 15.30
C PRO A 219 -15.22 29.46 15.49
N SER A 220 -16.00 29.76 14.44
CA SER A 220 -17.46 29.64 14.44
C SER A 220 -17.95 28.19 14.47
N GLY A 221 -17.11 27.21 14.15
CA GLY A 221 -17.48 25.79 13.98
C GLY A 221 -18.37 25.50 12.77
N LYS A 222 -18.73 26.53 11.98
CA LYS A 222 -19.62 26.38 10.81
C LYS A 222 -18.86 26.01 9.53
N LEU A 223 -17.57 26.32 9.48
CA LEU A 223 -16.73 26.15 8.30
C LEU A 223 -15.57 25.22 8.67
N ALA A 224 -15.37 24.17 7.89
CA ALA A 224 -14.21 23.30 8.02
C ALA A 224 -13.56 23.06 6.66
N PHE A 225 -12.25 22.89 6.70
CA PHE A 225 -11.44 22.55 5.54
C PHE A 225 -10.70 21.24 5.76
N ILE A 226 -10.55 20.44 4.70
CA ILE A 226 -9.76 19.21 4.69
C ILE A 226 -8.75 19.28 3.56
N MET A 227 -7.59 18.66 3.76
CA MET A 227 -6.56 18.57 2.73
C MET A 227 -7.01 17.67 1.57
N GLU A 228 -6.74 18.07 0.32
CA GLU A 228 -7.11 17.27 -0.87
C GLU A 228 -6.52 15.85 -0.81
N GLN A 229 -5.27 15.74 -0.36
CA GLN A 229 -4.62 14.44 -0.18
C GLN A 229 -5.39 13.55 0.81
N THR A 230 -5.78 14.10 1.96
CA THR A 230 -6.56 13.35 2.97
C THR A 230 -7.90 12.91 2.41
N VAL A 231 -8.61 13.73 1.61
CA VAL A 231 -9.85 13.30 0.96
C VAL A 231 -9.61 12.12 0.03
N ARG A 232 -8.57 12.19 -0.82
CA ARG A 232 -8.26 11.09 -1.75
C ARG A 232 -7.88 9.80 -1.02
N GLU A 233 -7.14 9.89 0.07
CA GLU A 233 -6.77 8.74 0.92
C GLU A 233 -8.01 8.11 1.56
N LEU A 234 -8.88 8.93 2.16
CA LEU A 234 -10.11 8.47 2.79
C LEU A 234 -11.08 7.85 1.77
N GLU A 235 -11.30 8.49 0.62
CA GLU A 235 -12.13 7.95 -0.45
C GLU A 235 -11.53 6.69 -1.05
N GLY A 236 -10.21 6.53 -1.05
CA GLY A 236 -9.53 5.29 -1.43
C GLY A 236 -9.82 4.14 -0.46
N MET A 237 -9.74 4.41 0.84
CA MET A 237 -9.96 3.42 1.91
C MET A 237 -11.44 3.04 2.08
N HIS A 238 -12.35 3.95 1.76
CA HIS A 238 -13.78 3.79 2.03
C HIS A 238 -14.61 3.62 0.75
N LYS A 239 -14.07 3.10 -0.35
CA LYS A 239 -14.92 2.79 -1.52
C LYS A 239 -15.99 1.74 -1.18
N PRO A 240 -17.24 1.91 -1.66
CA PRO A 240 -17.69 2.91 -2.61
C PRO A 240 -18.08 4.27 -2.00
N GLN A 241 -18.11 4.42 -0.67
CA GLN A 241 -18.50 5.68 -0.04
C GLN A 241 -17.61 6.87 -0.47
N VAL A 242 -18.22 8.06 -0.51
CA VAL A 242 -17.55 9.32 -0.88
C VAL A 242 -17.63 10.34 0.24
N ILE A 243 -16.69 11.29 0.27
CA ILE A 243 -16.75 12.41 1.22
C ILE A 243 -17.42 13.59 0.54
N LYS A 244 -18.41 14.18 1.21
CA LYS A 244 -19.06 15.41 0.74
C LYS A 244 -18.15 16.61 1.01
N ALA A 245 -17.23 16.88 0.08
CA ALA A 245 -16.35 18.03 0.16
C ALA A 245 -16.35 18.89 -1.11
N TYR A 246 -16.29 20.22 -0.92
CA TYR A 246 -16.47 21.22 -1.98
C TYR A 246 -15.17 21.93 -2.30
N LYS A 247 -14.94 22.29 -3.58
CA LYS A 247 -13.79 23.12 -3.93
C LYS A 247 -14.06 24.59 -3.55
N PRO A 248 -13.10 25.31 -2.94
CA PRO A 248 -13.25 26.70 -2.49
C PRO A 248 -13.62 27.70 -3.59
N LYS A 249 -13.56 27.32 -4.87
CA LYS A 249 -14.03 28.15 -5.99
C LYS A 249 -15.51 28.55 -5.85
N GLU A 250 -16.28 27.81 -5.06
CA GLU A 250 -17.67 28.15 -4.71
C GLU A 250 -17.78 29.24 -3.62
N LEU A 251 -16.78 29.42 -2.74
CA LEU A 251 -16.74 30.51 -1.77
C LEU A 251 -16.43 31.88 -2.41
N ALA A 252 -15.75 31.87 -3.56
CA ALA A 252 -15.31 33.09 -4.26
C ALA A 252 -16.38 33.68 -5.21
N GLN A 253 -17.51 33.00 -5.44
CA GLN A 253 -18.59 33.54 -6.28
C GLN A 253 -19.49 34.57 -5.58
N ASP A 254 -19.25 34.85 -4.29
CA ASP A 254 -20.04 35.83 -3.54
C ASP A 254 -19.33 37.16 -3.25
N LYS A 255 -18.22 37.47 -3.94
CA LYS A 255 -17.73 38.85 -4.20
C LYS A 255 -16.43 38.86 -5.00
N SER A 256 -16.54 39.31 -6.24
CA SER A 256 -15.54 40.09 -7.00
C SER A 256 -14.05 39.74 -6.85
N ALA A 257 -13.46 39.08 -7.86
CA ALA A 257 -12.34 39.64 -8.64
C ALA A 257 -11.74 38.58 -9.58
N LYS A 258 -11.66 38.96 -10.86
CA LYS A 258 -10.73 38.39 -11.85
C LYS A 258 -9.30 38.63 -11.36
N SER A 259 -8.50 37.59 -11.13
CA SER A 259 -7.06 37.61 -11.47
C SER A 259 -6.41 36.22 -11.36
N GLU A 260 -5.71 35.87 -12.44
CA GLU A 260 -4.48 35.08 -12.54
C GLU A 260 -4.39 33.66 -11.94
N ARG A 261 -4.36 32.68 -12.85
CA ARG A 261 -3.89 31.31 -12.64
C ARG A 261 -2.35 31.28 -12.62
N LYS A 262 -1.76 30.73 -11.55
CA LYS A 262 -0.41 30.15 -11.56
C LYS A 262 -0.37 28.92 -10.64
N GLY A 263 0.08 27.79 -11.20
CA GLY A 263 0.10 26.49 -10.54
C GLY A 263 1.15 26.36 -9.44
N LYS A 264 0.92 25.42 -8.50
CA LYS A 264 1.89 25.03 -7.47
C LYS A 264 2.41 23.62 -7.72
N SER A 265 3.66 23.43 -7.31
CA SER A 265 4.69 22.62 -7.94
C SER A 265 4.75 21.17 -7.44
N ARG A 266 5.10 20.32 -8.39
CA ARG A 266 5.38 18.88 -8.32
C ARG A 266 6.79 18.60 -7.74
N GLU A 267 7.43 19.57 -7.09
CA GLU A 267 8.88 19.60 -6.85
C GLU A 267 9.33 18.78 -5.64
N ASP A 268 8.52 18.68 -4.59
CA ASP A 268 8.97 18.06 -3.32
C ASP A 268 9.04 16.52 -3.37
N ASP A 269 8.27 15.87 -4.25
CA ASP A 269 8.28 14.40 -4.44
C ASP A 269 9.42 13.93 -5.37
N ILE A 270 10.17 14.88 -5.97
CA ILE A 270 11.20 14.63 -7.00
C ILE A 270 12.60 14.57 -6.38
N LEU A 271 12.83 15.26 -5.26
CA LEU A 271 14.16 15.38 -4.64
C LEU A 271 14.63 14.10 -3.92
N SER A 272 13.75 13.12 -3.69
CA SER A 272 14.06 11.85 -3.00
C SER A 272 14.22 10.63 -3.91
N PHE A 273 14.11 10.79 -5.23
CA PHE A 273 14.14 9.66 -6.16
C PHE A 273 15.57 9.12 -6.37
N ASN A 274 15.86 7.93 -5.83
CA ASN A 274 17.07 7.17 -6.14
C ASN A 274 16.89 6.35 -7.42
N TRP A 275 17.87 6.42 -8.32
CA TRP A 275 17.87 5.63 -9.56
C TRP A 275 17.98 4.13 -9.24
N PRO A 276 17.13 3.25 -9.80
CA PRO A 276 17.12 1.83 -9.46
C PRO A 276 18.38 1.11 -9.99
N SER A 277 18.90 0.15 -9.20
CA SER A 277 20.00 -0.72 -9.62
C SER A 277 19.53 -1.85 -10.54
N THR A 278 20.40 -2.27 -11.46
CA THR A 278 20.20 -3.41 -12.37
C THR A 278 21.10 -4.61 -12.03
N GLU A 279 21.81 -4.57 -10.92
CA GLU A 279 22.67 -5.66 -10.48
C GLU A 279 21.83 -6.78 -9.84
N ALA A 280 22.14 -8.02 -10.21
CA ALA A 280 21.61 -9.24 -9.62
C ALA A 280 22.68 -10.33 -9.72
N SER A 281 22.89 -11.11 -8.67
CA SER A 281 23.81 -12.23 -8.68
C SER A 281 23.18 -13.41 -9.43
N GLU A 282 23.95 -14.11 -10.26
CA GLU A 282 23.47 -15.33 -10.92
C GLU A 282 23.19 -16.41 -9.86
N THR A 283 21.97 -16.96 -9.87
CA THR A 283 21.65 -18.10 -8.99
C THR A 283 22.34 -19.36 -9.53
N THR A 284 23.26 -19.93 -8.74
CA THR A 284 24.00 -21.17 -9.08
C THR A 284 23.19 -22.46 -8.88
N GLY A 285 21.90 -22.34 -8.53
CA GLY A 285 21.00 -23.47 -8.27
C GLY A 285 20.48 -24.20 -9.54
N PRO A 286 19.89 -25.40 -9.37
CA PRO A 286 19.19 -26.10 -10.46
C PRO A 286 18.07 -25.23 -11.04
N ALA A 287 17.89 -25.29 -12.36
CA ALA A 287 17.02 -24.40 -13.11
C ALA A 287 15.54 -24.53 -12.70
N GLN A 288 15.10 -23.72 -11.73
CA GLN A 288 13.68 -23.49 -11.50
C GLN A 288 13.13 -22.64 -12.66
N LYS A 289 11.90 -22.94 -13.11
CA LYS A 289 11.16 -22.09 -14.04
C LYS A 289 10.91 -20.75 -13.33
N GLY A 290 11.79 -19.77 -13.55
CA GLY A 290 11.65 -18.44 -12.97
C GLY A 290 10.34 -17.76 -13.40
N PRO A 291 9.89 -16.75 -12.65
CA PRO A 291 8.63 -16.06 -12.91
C PRO A 291 8.58 -15.53 -14.36
N ALA A 292 7.45 -15.76 -15.02
CA ALA A 292 7.19 -15.19 -16.33
C ALA A 292 7.08 -13.67 -16.21
N LEU A 293 7.49 -12.94 -17.25
CA LEU A 293 7.26 -11.49 -17.31
C LEU A 293 5.75 -11.24 -17.14
N ASN A 294 5.38 -10.29 -16.29
CA ASN A 294 3.98 -9.89 -16.16
C ASN A 294 3.50 -9.39 -17.53
N GLU A 295 2.65 -10.19 -18.18
CA GLU A 295 2.16 -9.88 -19.52
C GLU A 295 1.27 -8.63 -19.56
N ASN A 296 0.89 -8.11 -18.39
CA ASN A 296 -0.02 -7.00 -18.18
C ASN A 296 0.63 -5.75 -17.55
N SER A 297 1.96 -5.63 -17.56
CA SER A 297 2.59 -4.39 -17.06
C SER A 297 2.06 -3.14 -17.78
N ASP A 298 1.88 -2.04 -17.05
CA ASP A 298 1.34 -0.79 -17.60
C ASP A 298 2.19 -0.24 -18.77
N LEU A 299 3.49 -0.51 -18.76
CA LEU A 299 4.39 -0.15 -19.86
C LEU A 299 4.14 -1.01 -21.11
N LYS A 300 3.86 -2.31 -20.92
CA LYS A 300 3.49 -3.22 -22.02
C LYS A 300 2.11 -2.88 -22.60
N LYS A 301 1.16 -2.40 -21.77
CA LYS A 301 -0.14 -1.86 -22.25
C LYS A 301 0.04 -0.63 -23.16
N LEU A 302 1.11 0.15 -22.96
CA LEU A 302 1.51 1.24 -23.86
C LEU A 302 2.30 0.76 -25.10
N GLY A 303 2.43 -0.56 -25.28
CA GLY A 303 3.11 -1.19 -26.40
C GLY A 303 4.61 -1.36 -26.22
N TYR A 304 5.19 -1.07 -25.06
CA TYR A 304 6.62 -1.24 -24.83
C TYR A 304 6.99 -2.73 -24.76
N GLN A 305 7.93 -3.13 -25.61
CA GLN A 305 8.52 -4.47 -25.62
C GLN A 305 9.88 -4.41 -26.32
N ILE A 306 10.77 -5.35 -26.01
CA ILE A 306 12.08 -5.44 -26.67
C ILE A 306 11.93 -6.05 -28.06
N THR A 307 11.29 -7.21 -28.16
CA THR A 307 11.15 -7.94 -29.43
C THR A 307 10.24 -7.18 -30.39
N GLY A 308 10.68 -7.03 -31.64
CA GLY A 308 9.87 -6.42 -32.71
C GLY A 308 9.83 -4.89 -32.70
N LEU A 309 10.50 -4.22 -31.75
CA LEU A 309 10.59 -2.76 -31.71
C LEU A 309 12.04 -2.27 -31.83
N THR A 310 12.23 -1.26 -32.66
CA THR A 310 13.51 -0.54 -32.75
C THR A 310 13.70 0.35 -31.51
N ARG A 311 14.95 0.67 -31.17
CA ARG A 311 15.30 1.63 -30.11
C ARG A 311 14.51 2.94 -30.22
N GLY A 312 14.30 3.43 -31.44
CA GLY A 312 13.50 4.65 -31.70
C GLY A 312 12.03 4.49 -31.30
N LYS A 313 11.38 3.40 -31.70
CA LYS A 313 9.98 3.12 -31.35
C LYS A 313 9.81 2.93 -29.84
N ARG A 314 10.70 2.16 -29.21
CA ARG A 314 10.69 1.97 -27.76
C ARG A 314 10.86 3.29 -27.02
N TRP A 315 11.79 4.12 -27.48
CA TRP A 315 11.99 5.45 -26.92
C TRP A 315 10.75 6.33 -27.03
N ASN A 316 10.08 6.36 -28.18
CA ASN A 316 8.84 7.13 -28.35
C ASN A 316 7.75 6.69 -27.35
N ILE A 317 7.63 5.39 -27.09
CA ILE A 317 6.71 4.86 -26.07
C ILE A 317 7.11 5.33 -24.68
N LEU A 318 8.41 5.26 -24.35
CA LEU A 318 8.92 5.73 -23.06
C LEU A 318 8.68 7.23 -22.85
N GLN A 319 8.81 8.05 -23.90
CA GLN A 319 8.50 9.48 -23.84
C GLN A 319 7.02 9.74 -23.55
N GLN A 320 6.11 8.87 -23.98
CA GLN A 320 4.68 8.95 -23.65
C GLN A 320 4.37 8.36 -22.26
N ALA A 321 5.09 7.31 -21.87
CA ALA A 321 4.89 6.62 -20.60
C ALA A 321 5.33 7.47 -19.42
N VAL A 322 6.45 8.19 -19.51
CA VAL A 322 7.01 8.98 -18.40
C VAL A 322 6.04 10.05 -17.89
N PRO A 323 5.37 10.87 -18.72
CA PRO A 323 4.35 11.81 -18.26
C PRO A 323 3.13 11.15 -17.63
N ARG A 324 2.73 9.96 -18.12
CA ARG A 324 1.51 9.24 -17.71
C ARG A 324 1.70 8.44 -16.42
N LEU A 325 2.81 7.70 -16.33
CA LEU A 325 3.09 6.73 -15.26
C LEU A 325 4.11 7.25 -14.24
N GLY A 326 4.85 8.31 -14.58
CA GLY A 326 5.95 8.85 -13.79
C GLY A 326 7.29 8.16 -14.07
N LEU A 327 8.38 8.95 -14.06
CA LEU A 327 9.74 8.46 -14.32
C LEU A 327 10.14 7.34 -13.36
N LYS A 328 9.85 7.50 -12.05
CA LYS A 328 10.19 6.53 -11.01
C LYS A 328 9.63 5.15 -11.32
N ARG A 329 8.33 5.09 -11.68
CA ARG A 329 7.64 3.83 -11.98
C ARG A 329 8.19 3.17 -13.24
N VAL A 330 8.38 3.96 -14.31
CA VAL A 330 8.94 3.45 -15.58
C VAL A 330 10.35 2.89 -15.37
N ALA A 331 11.22 3.61 -14.64
CA ALA A 331 12.58 3.18 -14.37
C ALA A 331 12.63 1.90 -13.52
N HIS A 332 11.84 1.82 -12.44
CA HIS A 332 11.79 0.62 -11.59
C HIS A 332 11.30 -0.61 -12.36
N LEU A 333 10.30 -0.46 -13.22
CA LEU A 333 9.77 -1.57 -14.00
C LEU A 333 10.79 -2.13 -15.00
N ILE A 334 11.55 -1.25 -15.68
CA ILE A 334 12.61 -1.70 -16.58
C ILE A 334 13.76 -2.33 -15.78
N ALA A 335 14.17 -1.73 -14.66
CA ALA A 335 15.23 -2.27 -13.82
C ALA A 335 14.87 -3.63 -13.21
N TYR A 336 13.61 -3.82 -12.82
CA TYR A 336 13.06 -5.11 -12.40
C TYR A 336 13.22 -6.16 -13.50
N ASN A 337 12.84 -5.86 -14.74
CA ASN A 337 13.01 -6.81 -15.85
C ASN A 337 14.48 -7.19 -16.10
N VAL A 338 15.41 -6.24 -15.93
CA VAL A 338 16.86 -6.52 -16.04
C VAL A 338 17.30 -7.47 -14.94
N ARG A 339 16.97 -7.18 -13.67
CA ARG A 339 17.32 -8.04 -12.52
C ARG A 339 16.72 -9.44 -12.67
N LEU A 340 15.43 -9.50 -13.02
CA LEU A 340 14.71 -10.75 -13.25
C LEU A 340 15.39 -11.62 -14.31
N ARG A 341 15.93 -11.03 -15.38
CA ARG A 341 16.65 -11.81 -16.39
C ARG A 341 18.07 -12.14 -15.99
N LYS A 342 18.83 -11.22 -15.39
CA LYS A 342 20.20 -11.49 -14.90
C LYS A 342 20.25 -12.60 -13.85
N GLY A 343 19.24 -12.68 -12.98
CA GLY A 343 19.17 -13.73 -11.95
C GLY A 343 18.97 -15.15 -12.50
N GLN A 344 18.65 -15.33 -13.79
CA GLN A 344 18.42 -16.65 -14.39
C GLN A 344 19.75 -17.34 -14.75
N LYS A 345 19.78 -18.68 -14.69
CA LYS A 345 20.95 -19.47 -15.11
C LYS A 345 21.32 -19.21 -16.58
N ASN A 346 22.60 -18.94 -16.85
CA ASN A 346 23.13 -18.58 -18.18
C ASN A 346 22.43 -17.34 -18.79
N SER A 347 21.98 -16.41 -17.94
CA SER A 347 21.23 -15.24 -18.37
C SER A 347 22.01 -14.35 -19.33
N ILE A 348 23.30 -14.18 -19.07
CA ILE A 348 24.19 -13.34 -19.87
C ILE A 348 24.19 -13.77 -21.33
N SER A 349 24.13 -15.07 -21.62
CA SER A 349 24.07 -15.57 -23.00
C SER A 349 22.64 -15.59 -23.55
N LYS A 350 21.65 -16.02 -22.75
CA LYS A 350 20.28 -16.25 -23.24
C LYS A 350 19.49 -14.97 -23.44
N TYR A 351 19.68 -14.00 -22.55
CA TYR A 351 18.92 -12.75 -22.51
C TYR A 351 19.80 -11.53 -22.78
N GLN A 352 21.02 -11.73 -23.28
CA GLN A 352 22.00 -10.67 -23.56
C GLN A 352 21.36 -9.48 -24.27
N TYR A 353 20.63 -9.77 -25.36
CA TYR A 353 20.00 -8.76 -26.18
C TYR A 353 18.95 -7.96 -25.38
N ALA A 354 18.04 -8.63 -24.70
CA ALA A 354 16.99 -7.94 -23.94
C ALA A 354 17.55 -7.13 -22.76
N ILE A 355 18.51 -7.69 -22.03
CA ILE A 355 19.22 -7.00 -20.94
C ILE A 355 19.90 -5.73 -21.49
N THR A 356 20.67 -5.86 -22.57
CA THR A 356 21.37 -4.73 -23.20
C THR A 356 20.40 -3.64 -23.66
N GLU A 357 19.27 -4.02 -24.26
CA GLU A 357 18.28 -3.05 -24.74
C GLU A 357 17.54 -2.35 -23.59
N TRP A 358 17.21 -3.05 -22.50
CA TRP A 358 16.63 -2.43 -21.30
C TRP A 358 17.61 -1.51 -20.59
N GLU A 359 18.88 -1.92 -20.45
CA GLU A 359 19.93 -1.09 -19.85
C GLU A 359 20.19 0.16 -20.69
N HIS A 360 20.21 0.04 -22.01
CA HIS A 360 20.28 1.17 -22.92
C HIS A 360 19.08 2.13 -22.73
N ASP A 361 17.87 1.59 -22.64
CA ASP A 361 16.66 2.40 -22.44
C ASP A 361 16.65 3.09 -21.06
N LEU A 362 17.11 2.42 -20.00
CA LEU A 362 17.32 3.00 -18.67
C LEU A 362 18.36 4.11 -18.69
N GLU A 363 19.52 3.88 -19.27
CA GLU A 363 20.58 4.88 -19.35
C GLU A 363 20.09 6.11 -20.14
N ARG A 364 19.29 5.88 -21.19
CA ARG A 364 18.68 6.97 -21.96
C ARG A 364 17.62 7.72 -21.15
N LEU A 365 16.76 7.05 -20.39
CA LEU A 365 15.83 7.69 -19.46
C LEU A 365 16.58 8.52 -18.42
N LYS A 366 17.66 7.97 -17.86
CA LYS A 366 18.52 8.63 -16.89
C LYS A 366 19.11 9.92 -17.48
N LYS A 367 19.79 9.81 -18.62
CA LYS A 367 20.40 10.96 -19.31
C LYS A 367 19.39 12.04 -19.70
N THR A 368 18.18 11.63 -20.09
CA THR A 368 17.15 12.57 -20.58
C THR A 368 16.42 13.26 -19.44
N TYR A 369 15.98 12.51 -18.44
CA TYR A 369 15.03 12.96 -17.42
C TYR A 369 15.61 13.04 -16.01
N TYR A 370 16.65 12.25 -15.72
CA TYR A 370 17.32 12.24 -14.42
C TYR A 370 18.51 13.19 -14.43
N LYS A 371 18.22 14.48 -14.62
CA LYS A 371 19.16 15.54 -14.24
C LYS A 371 18.80 15.88 -12.80
N ARG A 372 19.79 15.89 -11.89
CA ARG A 372 19.59 16.22 -10.47
C ARG A 372 19.00 17.65 -10.24
N ASP A 373 18.76 18.39 -11.33
CA ASP A 373 18.36 19.80 -11.38
C ASP A 373 17.14 20.05 -12.32
N PHE A 374 16.33 19.03 -12.65
CA PHE A 374 15.32 19.15 -13.72
C PHE A 374 13.96 19.73 -13.27
N THR A 375 13.58 20.90 -13.82
CA THR A 375 12.19 21.38 -13.89
C THR A 375 11.47 20.82 -15.11
N TRP A 376 10.35 20.11 -14.89
CA TRP A 376 9.58 19.46 -15.96
C TRP A 376 8.79 20.46 -16.83
N PRO A 377 8.55 20.14 -18.13
CA PRO A 377 7.60 20.89 -18.94
C PRO A 377 6.21 20.87 -18.30
N GLN A 378 5.69 22.06 -18.01
CA GLN A 378 4.33 22.24 -17.52
C GLN A 378 3.37 21.93 -18.68
N THR A 379 2.43 21.01 -18.44
CA THR A 379 1.26 20.78 -19.32
C THR A 379 0.19 21.81 -19.09
#